data_AF-A0A3M1RE01-F1
#
_entry.id   AF-A0A3M1RE01-F1
#
_cell.length_a   1.000
_cell.length_b   1.000
_cell.length_c   1.000
_cell.angle_alpha   90.00
_cell.angle_beta   90.00
_cell.angle_gamma   90.00
#
_symmetry.space_group_name_H-M   'P 1'
#
loop_
_entity.id
_entity.type
_entity.pdbx_description
1 polymer ?
#
loop_
_entity_poly.entity_id
_entity_poly.type
_entity_poly.pdbx_seq_one_letter_code
_entity_poly.pdbx_strand_id
1 'polypeptide(L)'
;ITHKTDVGGVMLNLSSEQAVREAFEKMTTRAKEKRPDADIIGVTVQKMVSYPNSFELIIGTKRDPVFGSVIMVGMGGVAAEVFRDRALALPPLNEALARRALESLKSWPLLRGYRGRPGVNIDRLIEVLMRFSYLVADYPEIKELDVNPLLVTPEDVIALDARVIIDREAIVHSVRPYAHLAIRPYPEEFVTERKLKDGTAVVLRPIKPEDEPMWHELLASCSTQSLWFRFSYLFKQTTHEMATRYCFIDYDRELGIVAEVEEDGQRKLIGVGRLVADMNHETAEYAVIVVDRWHGHGLGGLLTDYCLEVAKRWGVKKVVAETSKDNARMLATFRNRGFELDEKSDQDVVLVSRSLV
;
A
#
# COMPACT_ATOMS: atom_id res chain seq x y z
N ILE A 1 0.62 -33.51 4.17
CA ILE A 1 -0.77 -33.85 3.78
C ILE A 1 -1.52 -32.54 3.59
N THR A 2 -1.98 -32.22 2.37
CA THR A 2 -2.58 -30.90 2.06
C THR A 2 -4.06 -30.83 2.44
N HIS A 3 -4.86 -31.83 2.05
CA HIS A 3 -6.27 -31.94 2.45
C HIS A 3 -6.41 -32.92 3.62
N LYS A 4 -6.58 -32.37 4.83
CA LYS A 4 -6.64 -33.14 6.09
C LYS A 4 -7.82 -34.11 6.13
N THR A 5 -8.96 -33.72 5.56
CA THR A 5 -10.19 -34.53 5.53
C THR A 5 -10.03 -35.81 4.72
N ASP A 6 -9.26 -35.80 3.62
CA ASP A 6 -9.09 -36.95 2.73
C ASP A 6 -8.42 -38.14 3.42
N VAL A 7 -7.59 -37.86 4.43
CA VAL A 7 -6.96 -38.89 5.27
C VAL A 7 -7.72 -39.18 6.56
N GLY A 8 -8.87 -38.53 6.78
CA GLY A 8 -9.58 -38.58 8.05
C GLY A 8 -8.80 -37.93 9.19
N GLY A 9 -7.98 -36.93 8.89
CA GLY A 9 -7.09 -36.24 9.83
C GLY A 9 -7.77 -35.11 10.63
N VAL A 10 -9.11 -35.09 10.65
CA VAL A 10 -9.91 -34.14 11.42
C VAL A 10 -11.00 -34.92 12.15
N MET A 11 -11.09 -34.74 13.47
CA MET A 11 -12.13 -35.30 14.34
C MET A 11 -12.76 -34.16 15.14
N LEU A 12 -14.09 -34.04 15.08
CA LEU A 12 -14.85 -32.94 15.68
C LEU A 12 -15.70 -33.44 16.86
N ASN A 13 -16.22 -32.52 17.67
CA ASN A 13 -17.17 -32.79 18.76
C ASN A 13 -16.66 -33.77 19.83
N LEU A 14 -15.38 -33.67 20.19
CA LEU A 14 -14.77 -34.50 21.23
C LEU A 14 -15.06 -33.90 22.62
N SER A 15 -15.87 -34.59 23.42
CA SER A 15 -16.41 -34.09 24.69
C SER A 15 -15.77 -34.70 25.94
N SER A 16 -14.76 -35.56 25.80
CA SER A 16 -14.07 -36.20 26.92
C SER A 16 -12.60 -36.48 26.60
N GLU A 17 -11.78 -36.63 27.65
CA GLU A 17 -10.38 -37.03 27.52
C GLU A 17 -10.25 -38.36 26.74
N GLN A 18 -11.10 -39.34 27.05
CA GLN A 18 -11.12 -40.63 26.38
C GLN A 18 -11.41 -40.48 24.87
N ALA A 19 -12.39 -39.65 24.50
CA ALA A 19 -12.69 -39.39 23.10
C ALA A 19 -11.52 -38.74 22.35
N VAL A 20 -10.76 -37.86 23.02
CA VAL A 20 -9.56 -37.25 22.44
C VAL A 20 -8.45 -38.28 22.21
N ARG A 21 -8.19 -39.17 23.18
CA ARG A 21 -7.18 -40.24 23.04
C ARG A 21 -7.53 -41.18 21.89
N GLU A 22 -8.77 -41.64 21.81
CA GLU A 22 -9.23 -42.51 20.72
C GLU A 22 -9.17 -41.81 19.36
N ALA A 23 -9.54 -40.53 19.29
CA ALA A 23 -9.46 -39.75 18.06
C ALA A 23 -8.01 -39.62 17.59
N PHE A 24 -7.06 -39.38 18.50
CA PHE A 24 -5.63 -39.30 18.18
C PHE A 24 -5.12 -40.59 17.55
N GLU A 25 -5.38 -41.74 18.17
CA GLU A 25 -4.94 -43.05 17.65
C GLU A 25 -5.57 -43.35 16.28
N LYS A 26 -6.88 -43.12 16.14
CA LYS A 26 -7.60 -43.33 14.87
C LYS A 26 -7.06 -42.43 13.75
N MET A 27 -6.83 -41.14 14.02
CA MET A 27 -6.33 -40.19 13.03
C MET A 27 -4.90 -40.52 12.60
N THR A 28 -4.00 -40.76 13.55
CA THR A 28 -2.59 -41.04 13.26
C THR A 28 -2.42 -42.36 12.51
N THR A 29 -3.19 -43.39 12.86
CA THR A 29 -3.20 -44.68 12.15
C THR A 29 -3.66 -44.51 10.70
N ARG A 30 -4.83 -43.89 10.48
CA ARG A 30 -5.37 -43.66 9.12
C ARG A 30 -4.45 -42.78 8.27
N ALA A 31 -3.84 -41.77 8.86
CA ALA A 31 -2.90 -40.90 8.16
C ALA A 31 -1.66 -41.66 7.69
N LYS A 32 -1.08 -42.52 8.53
CA LYS A 32 0.06 -43.39 8.15
C LYS A 32 -0.32 -44.41 7.08
N GLU A 33 -1.50 -45.04 7.18
CA GLU A 33 -1.98 -46.00 6.19
C GLU A 33 -2.18 -45.36 4.82
N LYS A 34 -2.84 -44.20 4.77
CA LYS A 34 -3.13 -43.50 3.51
C LYS A 34 -1.93 -42.75 2.93
N ARG A 35 -0.98 -42.34 3.78
CA ARG A 35 0.21 -41.58 3.40
C ARG A 35 1.44 -42.07 4.18
N PRO A 36 2.04 -43.21 3.76
CA PRO A 36 3.17 -43.82 4.46
C PRO A 36 4.41 -42.91 4.55
N ASP A 37 4.63 -42.09 3.52
CA ASP A 37 5.79 -41.18 3.43
C ASP A 37 5.58 -39.86 4.21
N ALA A 38 4.42 -39.67 4.85
CA ALA A 38 4.16 -38.45 5.61
C ALA A 38 4.88 -38.49 6.96
N ASP A 39 5.73 -37.50 7.21
CA ASP A 39 6.26 -37.24 8.55
C ASP A 39 5.17 -36.60 9.43
N ILE A 40 4.66 -37.37 10.40
CA ILE A 40 3.59 -36.94 11.30
C ILE A 40 4.21 -36.61 12.65
N ILE A 41 4.42 -35.31 12.89
CA ILE A 41 4.99 -34.78 14.13
C ILE A 41 3.99 -34.88 15.30
N GLY A 42 2.68 -34.73 15.01
CA GLY A 42 1.64 -34.79 16.04
C GLY A 42 0.28 -34.31 15.52
N VAL A 43 -0.62 -33.96 16.44
CA VAL A 43 -1.92 -33.34 16.14
C VAL A 43 -2.11 -32.08 16.98
N THR A 44 -2.92 -31.15 16.48
CA THR A 44 -3.37 -29.99 17.24
C THR A 44 -4.73 -30.26 17.89
N VAL A 45 -4.86 -30.01 19.20
CA VAL A 45 -6.14 -30.02 19.90
C VAL A 45 -6.64 -28.59 19.98
N GLN A 46 -7.87 -28.35 19.51
CA GLN A 46 -8.48 -27.02 19.46
C GLN A 46 -9.87 -27.05 20.10
N LYS A 47 -10.29 -25.91 20.66
CA LYS A 47 -11.65 -25.75 21.18
C LYS A 47 -12.65 -25.88 20.02
N MET A 48 -13.67 -26.71 20.19
CA MET A 48 -14.77 -26.78 19.23
C MET A 48 -15.55 -25.47 19.24
N VAL A 49 -15.67 -24.85 18.07
CA VAL A 49 -16.43 -23.62 17.87
C VAL A 49 -17.73 -23.97 17.17
N SER A 50 -18.86 -23.63 17.80
CA SER A 50 -20.19 -23.77 17.20
C SER A 50 -21.03 -22.60 17.66
N TYR A 51 -21.35 -21.71 16.72
CA TYR A 51 -22.17 -20.53 16.97
C TYR A 51 -23.45 -20.64 16.15
N PRO A 52 -24.64 -20.59 16.80
CA PRO A 52 -25.88 -20.40 16.07
C PRO A 52 -25.83 -19.10 15.27
N ASN A 53 -26.28 -19.13 14.02
CA ASN A 53 -26.35 -17.96 13.14
C ASN A 53 -25.00 -17.36 12.70
N SER A 54 -23.92 -18.14 12.73
CA SER A 54 -22.66 -17.76 12.09
C SER A 54 -22.71 -17.95 10.56
N PHE A 55 -21.88 -17.20 9.86
CA PHE A 55 -21.58 -17.39 8.45
C PHE A 55 -20.15 -17.91 8.30
N GLU A 56 -19.92 -18.81 7.36
CA GLU A 56 -18.58 -19.20 6.95
C GLU A 56 -18.20 -18.36 5.73
N LEU A 57 -17.14 -17.58 5.84
CA LEU A 57 -16.53 -16.84 4.74
C LEU A 57 -15.19 -17.48 4.39
N ILE A 58 -14.65 -17.07 3.25
CA ILE A 58 -13.29 -17.35 2.83
C ILE A 58 -12.60 -16.00 2.65
N ILE A 59 -11.38 -15.87 3.20
CA ILE A 59 -10.47 -14.79 2.85
C ILE A 59 -9.14 -15.41 2.45
N GLY A 60 -8.60 -14.99 1.31
CA GLY A 60 -7.32 -15.48 0.84
C GLY A 60 -6.56 -14.45 0.03
N THR A 61 -5.29 -14.73 -0.21
CA THR A 61 -4.48 -14.01 -1.17
C THR A 61 -3.68 -14.99 -2.03
N LYS A 62 -3.38 -14.55 -3.25
CA LYS A 62 -2.46 -15.21 -4.15
C LYS A 62 -1.67 -14.17 -4.94
N ARG A 63 -0.43 -14.50 -5.27
CA ARG A 63 0.37 -13.71 -6.22
C ARG A 63 -0.10 -13.95 -7.65
N ASP A 64 -0.71 -12.92 -8.23
CA ASP A 64 -1.00 -12.78 -9.65
C ASP A 64 0.25 -12.30 -10.40
N PRO A 65 0.52 -12.79 -11.63
CA PRO A 65 1.68 -12.38 -12.41
C PRO A 65 1.70 -10.91 -12.85
N VAL A 66 0.54 -10.25 -12.91
CA VAL A 66 0.40 -8.87 -13.39
C VAL A 66 0.17 -7.92 -12.22
N PHE A 67 -0.77 -8.26 -11.34
CA PHE A 67 -1.19 -7.39 -10.23
C PHE A 67 -0.44 -7.62 -8.92
N GLY A 68 0.52 -8.56 -8.90
CA GLY A 68 1.18 -8.96 -7.67
C GLY A 68 0.17 -9.60 -6.71
N SER A 69 0.21 -9.25 -5.44
CA SER A 69 -0.65 -9.86 -4.43
C SER A 69 -2.08 -9.37 -4.58
N VAL A 70 -3.02 -10.30 -4.75
CA VAL A 70 -4.46 -10.01 -4.85
C VAL A 70 -5.17 -10.70 -3.69
N ILE A 71 -6.06 -9.97 -3.02
CA ILE A 71 -6.91 -10.51 -1.96
C ILE A 71 -8.26 -10.89 -2.53
N MET A 72 -8.80 -12.01 -2.07
CA MET A 72 -10.15 -12.47 -2.35
C MET A 72 -10.90 -12.63 -1.04
N VAL A 73 -12.12 -12.10 -0.98
CA VAL A 73 -13.08 -12.39 0.09
C VAL A 73 -14.36 -12.92 -0.54
N GLY A 74 -15.00 -13.90 0.09
CA GLY A 74 -16.23 -14.48 -0.42
C GLY A 74 -16.98 -15.29 0.62
N MET A 75 -18.19 -15.70 0.26
CA MET A 75 -18.92 -16.67 1.07
C MET A 75 -18.22 -18.03 0.99
N GLY A 76 -18.20 -18.77 2.10
CA GLY A 76 -17.67 -20.12 2.19
C GLY A 76 -18.74 -21.20 1.96
N GLY A 77 -18.29 -22.45 1.91
CA GLY A 77 -19.14 -23.62 1.72
C GLY A 77 -19.53 -23.91 0.27
N VAL A 78 -20.08 -25.11 0.06
CA VAL A 78 -20.33 -25.69 -1.28
C VAL A 78 -21.26 -24.82 -2.14
N ALA A 79 -22.25 -24.16 -1.54
CA ALA A 79 -23.15 -23.28 -2.27
C ALA A 79 -22.42 -22.06 -2.85
N ALA A 80 -21.41 -21.52 -2.15
CA ALA A 80 -20.69 -20.33 -2.59
C ALA A 80 -19.79 -20.60 -3.81
N GLU A 81 -19.23 -21.80 -3.94
CA GLU A 81 -18.47 -22.23 -5.13
C GLU A 81 -19.34 -22.18 -6.40
N VAL A 82 -20.61 -22.58 -6.27
CA VAL A 82 -21.59 -22.58 -7.37
C VAL A 82 -22.00 -21.15 -7.75
N PHE A 83 -22.29 -20.30 -6.76
CA PHE A 83 -22.75 -18.92 -7.00
C PHE A 83 -21.64 -17.92 -7.32
N ARG A 84 -20.37 -18.32 -7.14
CA ARG A 84 -19.16 -17.50 -7.33
C ARG A 84 -19.27 -16.16 -6.60
N ASP A 85 -19.74 -16.20 -5.36
CA ASP A 85 -19.93 -15.01 -4.54
C ASP A 85 -18.62 -14.56 -3.89
N ARG A 86 -17.86 -13.76 -4.65
CA ARG A 86 -16.52 -13.30 -4.28
C ARG A 86 -16.25 -11.88 -4.75
N ALA A 87 -15.42 -11.18 -4.00
CA ALA A 87 -14.86 -9.88 -4.32
C ALA A 87 -13.34 -9.98 -4.35
N LEU A 88 -12.71 -9.24 -5.27
CA LEU A 88 -11.26 -9.08 -5.33
C LEU A 88 -10.88 -7.69 -4.87
N ALA A 89 -9.73 -7.57 -4.22
CA ALA A 89 -9.19 -6.30 -3.79
C ALA A 89 -7.65 -6.33 -3.83
N LEU A 90 -7.04 -5.16 -4.00
CA LEU A 90 -5.59 -5.00 -3.99
C LEU A 90 -5.14 -4.51 -2.61
N PRO A 91 -4.19 -5.19 -1.95
CA PRO A 91 -3.57 -4.70 -0.73
C PRO A 91 -2.69 -3.46 -1.00
N PRO A 92 -2.53 -2.55 -0.01
CA PRO A 92 -3.17 -2.57 1.31
C PRO A 92 -4.62 -2.05 1.29
N LEU A 93 -5.50 -2.66 2.08
CA LEU A 93 -6.89 -2.23 2.25
C LEU A 93 -7.02 -1.24 3.42
N ASN A 94 -7.74 -0.15 3.17
CA ASN A 94 -8.30 0.71 4.21
C ASN A 94 -9.77 0.32 4.49
N GLU A 95 -10.39 0.98 5.48
CA GLU A 95 -11.77 0.68 5.88
C GLU A 95 -12.77 0.80 4.72
N ALA A 96 -12.66 1.86 3.91
CA ALA A 96 -13.56 2.09 2.78
C ALA A 96 -13.44 1.01 1.70
N LEU A 97 -12.22 0.59 1.37
CA LEU A 97 -11.95 -0.47 0.39
C LEU A 97 -12.44 -1.83 0.90
N ALA A 98 -12.17 -2.16 2.18
CA ALA A 98 -12.63 -3.40 2.79
C ALA A 98 -14.17 -3.47 2.87
N ARG A 99 -14.82 -2.38 3.30
CA ARG A 99 -16.29 -2.27 3.31
C ARG A 99 -16.86 -2.44 1.91
N ARG A 100 -16.30 -1.76 0.91
CA ARG A 100 -16.76 -1.86 -0.49
C ARG A 100 -16.61 -3.28 -1.05
N ALA A 101 -15.53 -3.98 -0.70
CA ALA A 101 -15.35 -5.38 -1.09
C ALA A 101 -16.48 -6.27 -0.51
N LEU A 102 -16.81 -6.10 0.77
CA LEU A 102 -17.91 -6.83 1.41
C LEU A 102 -19.29 -6.46 0.83
N GLU A 103 -19.55 -5.17 0.58
CA GLU A 103 -20.79 -4.67 -0.02
C GLU A 103 -21.03 -5.21 -1.43
N SER A 104 -19.96 -5.55 -2.15
CA SER A 104 -20.04 -6.13 -3.49
C SER A 104 -20.42 -7.61 -3.52
N LEU A 105 -20.42 -8.29 -2.36
CA LEU A 105 -20.85 -9.67 -2.24
C LEU A 105 -22.37 -9.77 -2.44
N LYS A 106 -22.82 -10.78 -3.19
CA LYS A 106 -24.24 -11.12 -3.35
C LYS A 106 -24.88 -11.48 -2.01
N SER A 107 -24.10 -12.04 -1.10
CA SER A 107 -24.52 -12.38 0.26
C SER A 107 -24.52 -11.20 1.23
N TRP A 108 -24.08 -10.00 0.84
CA TRP A 108 -24.07 -8.81 1.69
C TRP A 108 -25.41 -8.56 2.44
N PRO A 109 -26.60 -8.70 1.82
CA PRO A 109 -27.87 -8.56 2.53
C PRO A 109 -28.04 -9.57 3.68
N LEU A 110 -27.50 -10.78 3.55
CA LEU A 110 -27.55 -11.81 4.59
C LEU A 110 -26.63 -11.49 5.76
N LEU A 111 -25.43 -10.96 5.47
CA LEU A 111 -24.47 -10.53 6.49
C LEU A 111 -25.02 -9.39 7.35
N ARG A 112 -25.91 -8.56 6.82
CA ARG A 112 -26.62 -7.51 7.58
C ARG A 112 -27.83 -8.01 8.38
N GLY A 113 -28.16 -9.29 8.29
CA GLY A 113 -29.30 -9.91 8.95
C GLY A 113 -30.55 -9.99 8.07
N TYR A 114 -31.40 -11.00 8.33
CA TYR A 114 -32.62 -11.26 7.57
C TYR A 114 -33.64 -12.06 8.38
N ARG A 115 -34.94 -11.81 8.20
CA ARG A 115 -36.05 -12.60 8.82
C ARG A 115 -35.85 -12.91 10.32
N GLY A 116 -35.44 -11.93 11.11
CA GLY A 116 -35.21 -12.08 12.55
C GLY A 116 -33.86 -12.71 12.95
N ARG A 117 -33.02 -13.10 11.99
CA ARG A 117 -31.60 -13.37 12.26
C ARG A 117 -30.83 -12.05 12.38
N PRO A 118 -30.01 -11.88 13.44
CA PRO A 118 -29.11 -10.75 13.54
C PRO A 118 -28.06 -10.79 12.42
N GLY A 119 -27.55 -9.62 12.05
CA GLY A 119 -26.37 -9.51 11.20
C GLY A 119 -25.10 -9.91 11.93
N VAL A 120 -24.02 -10.07 11.18
CA VAL A 120 -22.68 -10.32 11.73
C VAL A 120 -22.02 -9.04 12.22
N ASN A 121 -20.93 -9.17 12.97
CA ASN A 121 -20.09 -8.04 13.36
C ASN A 121 -19.29 -7.51 12.15
N ILE A 122 -19.88 -6.60 11.39
CA ILE A 122 -19.30 -6.04 10.16
C ILE A 122 -18.01 -5.26 10.44
N ASP A 123 -17.97 -4.49 11.52
CA ASP A 123 -16.80 -3.65 11.83
C ASP A 123 -15.61 -4.54 12.21
N ARG A 124 -15.85 -5.61 12.98
CA ARG A 124 -14.81 -6.62 13.27
C ARG A 124 -14.34 -7.36 12.02
N LEU A 125 -15.25 -7.66 11.10
CA LEU A 125 -14.90 -8.28 9.82
C LEU A 125 -14.02 -7.35 8.97
N ILE A 126 -14.37 -6.06 8.89
CA ILE A 126 -13.56 -5.05 8.19
C ILE A 126 -12.16 -4.96 8.82
N GLU A 127 -12.07 -4.93 10.15
CA GLU A 127 -10.78 -4.92 10.85
C GLU A 127 -9.92 -6.15 10.52
N VAL A 128 -10.53 -7.35 10.48
CA VAL A 128 -9.84 -8.59 10.08
C VAL A 128 -9.36 -8.51 8.64
N LEU A 129 -10.18 -8.02 7.70
CA LEU A 129 -9.78 -7.82 6.31
C LEU A 129 -8.60 -6.86 6.17
N MET A 130 -8.59 -5.74 6.91
CA MET A 130 -7.49 -4.79 6.93
C MET A 130 -6.21 -5.42 7.50
N ARG A 131 -6.30 -6.11 8.64
CA ARG A 131 -5.14 -6.80 9.25
C ARG A 131 -4.58 -7.89 8.35
N PHE A 132 -5.44 -8.69 7.71
CA PHE A 132 -5.04 -9.65 6.70
C PHE A 132 -4.32 -8.96 5.55
N SER A 133 -4.84 -7.82 5.09
CA SER A 133 -4.21 -7.04 4.03
C SER A 133 -2.84 -6.48 4.39
N TYR A 134 -2.65 -6.01 5.63
CA TYR A 134 -1.33 -5.55 6.08
C TYR A 134 -0.34 -6.71 6.24
N LEU A 135 -0.79 -7.85 6.74
CA LEU A 135 0.03 -9.07 6.77
C LEU A 135 0.51 -9.46 5.36
N VAL A 136 -0.35 -9.37 4.34
CA VAL A 136 0.07 -9.65 2.95
C VAL A 136 1.01 -8.56 2.41
N ALA A 137 0.78 -7.30 2.77
CA ALA A 137 1.62 -6.18 2.34
C ALA A 137 3.04 -6.26 2.92
N ASP A 138 3.17 -6.59 4.20
CA ASP A 138 4.45 -6.55 4.91
C ASP A 138 5.34 -7.76 4.64
N TYR A 139 4.77 -8.89 4.22
CA TYR A 139 5.50 -10.16 4.04
C TYR A 139 5.49 -10.63 2.58
N PRO A 140 6.43 -10.15 1.74
CA PRO A 140 6.57 -10.55 0.33
C PRO A 140 6.92 -12.03 0.13
N GLU A 141 7.24 -12.78 1.17
CA GLU A 141 7.41 -14.23 1.09
C GLU A 141 6.07 -14.97 1.06
N ILE A 142 4.94 -14.35 1.42
CA ILE A 142 3.62 -14.98 1.33
C ILE A 142 3.23 -15.08 -0.15
N LYS A 143 3.25 -16.30 -0.68
CA LYS A 143 2.84 -16.60 -2.06
C LYS A 143 1.34 -16.86 -2.18
N GLU A 144 0.81 -17.56 -1.19
CA GLU A 144 -0.61 -17.89 -1.04
C GLU A 144 -0.92 -17.95 0.45
N LEU A 145 -2.03 -17.37 0.87
CA LEU A 145 -2.56 -17.49 2.22
C LEU A 145 -4.06 -17.65 2.08
N ASP A 146 -4.63 -18.70 2.66
CA ASP A 146 -6.05 -19.01 2.61
C ASP A 146 -6.55 -19.25 4.03
N VAL A 147 -7.56 -18.51 4.45
CA VAL A 147 -8.31 -18.72 5.69
C VAL A 147 -9.70 -19.18 5.31
N ASN A 148 -9.91 -20.48 5.48
CA ASN A 148 -11.12 -21.18 5.05
C ASN A 148 -11.39 -22.40 5.93
N PRO A 149 -12.40 -22.38 6.83
CA PRO A 149 -13.39 -21.30 6.97
C PRO A 149 -12.95 -20.15 7.88
N LEU A 150 -13.37 -18.94 7.52
CA LEU A 150 -13.43 -17.77 8.40
C LEU A 150 -14.86 -17.67 8.97
N LEU A 151 -15.04 -18.05 10.23
CA LEU A 151 -16.34 -17.99 10.88
C LEU A 151 -16.64 -16.56 11.34
N VAL A 152 -17.80 -16.04 10.96
CA VAL A 152 -18.23 -14.67 11.30
C VAL A 152 -19.53 -14.76 12.07
N THR A 153 -19.56 -14.18 13.28
CA THR A 153 -20.72 -14.18 14.18
C THR A 153 -21.19 -12.74 14.43
N PRO A 154 -22.34 -12.52 15.10
CA PRO A 154 -22.75 -11.19 15.55
C PRO A 154 -21.77 -10.52 16.52
N GLU A 155 -20.88 -11.28 17.14
CA GLU A 155 -19.93 -10.81 18.16
C GLU A 155 -18.48 -10.78 17.66
N ASP A 156 -18.02 -11.80 16.91
CA ASP A 156 -16.60 -11.95 16.58
C ASP A 156 -16.36 -12.60 15.20
N VAL A 157 -15.08 -12.64 14.81
CA VAL A 157 -14.58 -13.25 13.57
C VAL A 157 -13.41 -14.17 13.89
N ILE A 158 -13.54 -15.44 13.53
CA ILE A 158 -12.66 -16.53 13.98
C ILE A 158 -12.16 -17.32 12.77
N ALA A 159 -10.85 -17.38 12.58
CA ALA A 159 -10.23 -18.28 11.61
C ALA A 159 -10.28 -19.73 12.15
N LEU A 160 -11.03 -20.61 11.50
CA LEU A 160 -11.13 -22.02 11.90
C LEU A 160 -10.06 -22.89 11.25
N ASP A 161 -9.60 -22.49 10.06
CA ASP A 161 -8.43 -23.09 9.42
C ASP A 161 -7.66 -22.04 8.63
N ALA A 162 -6.37 -22.25 8.49
CA ALA A 162 -5.51 -21.41 7.68
C ALA A 162 -4.41 -22.23 7.00
N ARG A 163 -4.10 -21.88 5.76
CA ARG A 163 -3.02 -22.47 4.98
C ARG A 163 -2.17 -21.36 4.40
N VAL A 164 -0.85 -21.48 4.59
CA VAL A 164 0.12 -20.53 4.04
C VAL A 164 1.10 -21.28 3.14
N ILE A 165 1.38 -20.73 1.96
CA ILE A 165 2.44 -21.15 1.06
C ILE A 165 3.45 -20.03 0.99
N ILE A 166 4.69 -20.36 1.32
CA ILE A 166 5.81 -19.42 1.37
C ILE A 166 6.68 -19.57 0.11
N ASP A 167 7.05 -18.44 -0.48
CA ASP A 167 8.07 -18.35 -1.50
C ASP A 167 9.47 -18.33 -0.87
N ARG A 168 10.19 -19.44 -0.99
CA ARG A 168 11.53 -19.57 -0.43
C ARG A 168 12.57 -18.73 -1.16
N GLU A 169 12.35 -18.40 -2.43
CA GLU A 169 13.31 -17.59 -3.20
C GLU A 169 13.30 -16.14 -2.73
N ALA A 170 12.11 -15.60 -2.40
CA ALA A 170 11.93 -14.27 -1.84
C ALA A 170 12.56 -14.11 -0.43
N ILE A 171 12.77 -15.21 0.29
CA ILE A 171 13.49 -15.21 1.57
C ILE A 171 15.00 -15.09 1.35
N VAL A 172 15.53 -15.74 0.32
CA VAL A 172 16.98 -15.79 0.04
C VAL A 172 17.45 -14.53 -0.68
N HIS A 173 16.63 -13.98 -1.58
CA HIS A 173 16.95 -12.78 -2.34
C HIS A 173 16.09 -11.62 -1.83
N SER A 174 16.73 -10.59 -1.29
CA SER A 174 16.01 -9.40 -0.85
C SER A 174 15.31 -8.75 -2.04
N VAL A 175 13.99 -8.78 -2.05
CA VAL A 175 13.18 -8.00 -2.98
C VAL A 175 13.09 -6.54 -2.52
N ARG A 176 12.92 -5.62 -3.45
CA ARG A 176 12.58 -4.23 -3.13
C ARG A 176 11.31 -4.23 -2.26
N PRO A 177 11.24 -3.43 -1.18
CA PRO A 177 10.05 -3.35 -0.33
C PRO A 177 8.78 -3.11 -1.16
N TYR A 178 7.74 -3.89 -0.88
CA TYR A 178 6.43 -3.81 -1.53
C TYR A 178 6.41 -4.08 -3.04
N ALA A 179 7.48 -4.62 -3.65
CA ALA A 179 7.53 -4.94 -5.08
C ALA A 179 6.51 -6.01 -5.51
N HIS A 180 5.94 -6.75 -4.56
CA HIS A 180 4.87 -7.72 -4.78
C HIS A 180 3.46 -7.10 -4.76
N LEU A 181 3.34 -5.77 -4.63
CA LEU A 181 2.06 -5.06 -4.58
C LEU A 181 1.86 -4.23 -5.85
N ALA A 182 0.61 -4.20 -6.34
CA ALA A 182 0.22 -3.26 -7.41
C ALA A 182 0.03 -1.82 -6.89
N ILE A 183 -0.24 -1.64 -5.59
CA ILE A 183 -0.42 -0.35 -4.95
C ILE A 183 0.58 -0.27 -3.80
N ARG A 184 1.57 0.62 -3.92
CA ARG A 184 2.53 0.83 -2.86
C ARG A 184 1.88 1.62 -1.70
N PRO A 185 2.05 1.19 -0.44
CA PRO A 185 1.59 1.97 0.72
C PRO A 185 2.28 3.34 0.80
N TYR A 186 1.72 4.23 1.60
CA TYR A 186 2.34 5.52 1.91
C TYR A 186 3.74 5.31 2.49
N PRO A 187 4.81 5.91 1.90
CA PRO A 187 6.17 5.67 2.35
C PRO A 187 6.52 6.55 3.55
N GLU A 188 6.10 6.11 4.74
CA GLU A 188 6.40 6.70 6.05
C GLU A 188 7.91 6.95 6.23
N GLU A 189 8.75 6.12 5.62
CA GLU A 189 10.21 6.21 5.70
C GLU A 189 10.82 7.48 5.08
N PHE A 190 10.01 8.27 4.36
CA PHE A 190 10.39 9.56 3.77
C PHE A 190 9.77 10.76 4.49
N VAL A 191 9.15 10.58 5.66
CA VAL A 191 8.74 11.67 6.54
C VAL A 191 9.93 12.12 7.38
N THR A 192 10.23 13.42 7.38
CA THR A 192 11.29 13.98 8.22
C THR A 192 11.02 15.43 8.59
N GLU A 193 11.52 15.85 9.75
CA GLU A 193 11.59 17.27 10.12
C GLU A 193 12.92 17.89 9.69
N ARG A 194 12.86 19.16 9.28
CA ARG A 194 14.01 20.01 8.96
C ARG A 194 13.77 21.42 9.49
N LYS A 195 14.83 22.25 9.49
CA LYS A 195 14.74 23.67 9.83
C LYS A 195 15.31 24.52 8.69
N LEU A 196 14.65 25.63 8.39
CA LEU A 196 15.17 26.67 7.51
C LEU A 196 16.25 27.49 8.22
N LYS A 197 16.94 28.35 7.46
CA LYS A 197 18.03 29.18 7.98
C LYS A 197 17.59 30.16 9.06
N ASP A 198 16.34 30.58 9.02
CA ASP A 198 15.71 31.46 10.01
C ASP A 198 15.19 30.72 11.26
N GLY A 199 15.34 29.39 11.30
CA GLY A 199 14.89 28.53 12.40
C GLY A 199 13.47 27.98 12.23
N THR A 200 12.73 28.38 11.19
CA THR A 200 11.39 27.85 10.91
C THR A 200 11.43 26.33 10.76
N ALA A 201 10.59 25.63 11.53
CA ALA A 201 10.43 24.19 11.42
C ALA A 201 9.60 23.83 10.19
N VAL A 202 10.06 22.86 9.41
CA VAL A 202 9.42 22.38 8.19
C VAL A 202 9.36 20.86 8.22
N VAL A 203 8.18 20.29 7.97
CA VAL A 203 8.01 18.85 7.77
C VAL A 203 8.12 18.57 6.28
N LEU A 204 9.03 17.69 5.91
CA LEU A 204 9.12 17.12 4.57
C LEU A 204 8.48 15.74 4.58
N ARG A 205 7.54 15.49 3.67
CA ARG A 205 6.84 14.21 3.58
C ARG A 205 6.30 13.96 2.18
N PRO A 206 6.06 12.70 1.79
CA PRO A 206 5.30 12.42 0.58
C PRO A 206 3.89 13.05 0.65
N ILE A 207 3.42 13.56 -0.49
CA ILE A 207 2.08 14.09 -0.69
C ILE A 207 1.06 12.96 -0.56
N LYS A 208 -0.11 13.28 -0.03
CA LYS A 208 -1.24 12.36 0.14
C LYS A 208 -2.44 12.86 -0.67
N PRO A 209 -3.42 11.99 -1.01
CA PRO A 209 -4.64 12.42 -1.68
C PRO A 209 -5.40 13.50 -0.90
N GLU A 210 -5.37 13.44 0.43
CA GLU A 210 -6.03 14.40 1.32
C GLU A 210 -5.38 15.79 1.31
N ASP A 211 -4.20 15.94 0.70
CA ASP A 211 -3.51 17.23 0.59
C ASP A 211 -4.09 18.13 -0.51
N GLU A 212 -5.06 17.66 -1.30
CA GLU A 212 -5.68 18.41 -2.41
C GLU A 212 -6.06 19.87 -2.03
N PRO A 213 -6.73 20.16 -0.89
CA PRO A 213 -7.05 21.53 -0.51
C PRO A 213 -5.81 22.40 -0.29
N MET A 214 -4.78 21.89 0.38
CA MET A 214 -3.54 22.64 0.62
C MET A 214 -2.70 22.78 -0.64
N TRP A 215 -2.81 21.83 -1.58
CA TRP A 215 -2.16 21.91 -2.89
C TRP A 215 -2.78 23.02 -3.74
N HIS A 216 -4.11 23.16 -3.72
CA HIS A 216 -4.81 24.29 -4.34
C HIS A 216 -4.35 25.63 -3.75
N GLU A 217 -4.28 25.74 -2.42
CA GLU A 217 -3.80 26.95 -1.72
C GLU A 217 -2.34 27.29 -2.09
N LEU A 218 -1.47 26.29 -2.17
CA LEU A 218 -0.06 26.47 -2.57
C LEU A 218 0.03 27.08 -3.96
N LEU A 219 -0.70 26.54 -4.95
CA LEU A 219 -0.67 27.07 -6.31
C LEU A 219 -1.28 28.47 -6.41
N ALA A 220 -2.37 28.73 -5.68
CA ALA A 220 -2.99 30.05 -5.62
C ALA A 220 -2.07 31.12 -5.00
N SER A 221 -1.12 30.68 -4.15
CA SER A 221 -0.13 31.55 -3.51
C SER A 221 1.13 31.78 -4.36
N CYS A 222 1.26 31.12 -5.51
CA CYS A 222 2.40 31.26 -6.42
C CYS A 222 2.15 32.36 -7.47
N SER A 223 3.19 33.06 -7.87
CA SER A 223 3.11 34.01 -8.98
C SER A 223 2.93 33.31 -10.33
N THR A 224 2.37 34.03 -11.30
CA THR A 224 2.28 33.59 -12.71
C THR A 224 3.64 33.15 -13.26
N GLN A 225 4.73 33.82 -12.85
CA GLN A 225 6.08 33.48 -13.27
C GLN A 225 6.52 32.13 -12.68
N SER A 226 6.32 31.89 -11.38
CA SER A 226 6.62 30.61 -10.74
C SER A 226 5.83 29.45 -11.36
N LEU A 227 4.55 29.67 -11.67
CA LEU A 227 3.70 28.69 -12.36
C LEU A 227 4.18 28.41 -13.78
N TRP A 228 4.52 29.46 -14.54
CA TRP A 228 5.08 29.30 -15.89
C TRP A 228 6.37 28.50 -15.88
N PHE A 229 7.32 28.83 -15.00
CA PHE A 229 8.57 28.08 -14.91
C PHE A 229 8.39 26.62 -14.47
N ARG A 230 7.35 26.31 -13.71
CA ARG A 230 7.08 24.95 -13.23
C ARG A 230 6.31 24.10 -14.23
N PHE A 231 5.35 24.67 -14.94
CA PHE A 231 4.37 23.92 -15.74
C PHE A 231 4.43 24.22 -17.24
N SER A 232 5.20 25.24 -17.65
CA SER A 232 5.21 25.78 -19.02
C SER A 232 3.80 26.11 -19.54
N TYR A 233 2.87 26.35 -18.60
CA TYR A 233 1.46 26.58 -18.85
C TYR A 233 0.87 27.39 -17.69
N LEU A 234 -0.08 28.27 -18.01
CA LEU A 234 -0.79 29.07 -17.02
C LEU A 234 -2.20 28.53 -16.83
N PHE A 235 -2.49 28.07 -15.61
CA PHE A 235 -3.84 27.65 -15.23
C PHE A 235 -4.71 28.88 -14.97
N LYS A 236 -5.93 28.90 -15.54
CA LYS A 236 -6.94 29.91 -15.17
C LYS A 236 -7.52 29.64 -13.77
N GLN A 237 -7.65 28.36 -13.44
CA GLN A 237 -8.09 27.83 -12.16
C GLN A 237 -7.57 26.40 -12.03
N THR A 238 -7.43 25.92 -10.80
CA THR A 238 -7.10 24.52 -10.51
C THR A 238 -8.38 23.72 -10.30
N THR A 239 -8.47 22.51 -10.84
CA THR A 239 -9.64 21.62 -10.67
C THR A 239 -9.28 20.35 -9.89
N HIS A 240 -10.30 19.62 -9.44
CA HIS A 240 -10.12 18.31 -8.80
C HIS A 240 -9.38 17.32 -9.71
N GLU A 241 -9.72 17.27 -11.00
CA GLU A 241 -9.06 16.38 -11.97
C GLU A 241 -7.57 16.70 -12.11
N MET A 242 -7.20 17.97 -12.02
CA MET A 242 -5.80 18.35 -11.97
C MET A 242 -5.16 17.90 -10.66
N ALA A 243 -5.75 18.24 -9.52
CA ALA A 243 -5.20 17.91 -8.20
C ALA A 243 -4.98 16.40 -8.02
N THR A 244 -5.90 15.58 -8.55
CA THR A 244 -5.78 14.11 -8.55
C THR A 244 -4.45 13.66 -9.18
N ARG A 245 -4.02 14.28 -10.29
CA ARG A 245 -2.74 13.94 -10.96
C ARG A 245 -1.49 14.37 -10.18
N TYR A 246 -1.63 15.19 -9.15
CA TYR A 246 -0.51 15.67 -8.32
C TYR A 246 -0.52 15.09 -6.91
N CYS A 247 -1.69 14.82 -6.34
CA CYS A 247 -1.86 14.38 -4.96
C CYS A 247 -2.15 12.87 -4.85
N PHE A 248 -2.79 12.27 -5.85
CA PHE A 248 -3.05 10.83 -5.91
C PHE A 248 -2.09 10.15 -6.88
N ILE A 249 -0.88 9.91 -6.38
CA ILE A 249 0.24 9.37 -7.16
C ILE A 249 0.56 7.92 -6.77
N ASP A 250 1.15 7.18 -7.69
CA ASP A 250 1.71 5.86 -7.43
C ASP A 250 3.10 6.02 -6.81
N TYR A 251 3.23 5.78 -5.50
CA TYR A 251 4.50 5.93 -4.77
C TYR A 251 5.62 5.01 -5.26
N ASP A 252 5.32 3.99 -6.08
CA ASP A 252 6.36 3.15 -6.65
C ASP A 252 7.06 3.81 -7.84
N ARG A 253 6.33 4.67 -8.58
CA ARG A 253 6.79 5.36 -9.79
C ARG A 253 6.96 6.86 -9.65
N GLU A 254 6.33 7.47 -8.66
CA GLU A 254 6.29 8.91 -8.47
C GLU A 254 6.33 9.28 -6.99
N LEU A 255 7.13 10.29 -6.63
CA LEU A 255 7.20 10.81 -5.27
C LEU A 255 7.10 12.34 -5.30
N GLY A 256 5.99 12.88 -4.81
CA GLY A 256 5.85 14.30 -4.51
C GLY A 256 6.20 14.56 -3.06
N ILE A 257 7.35 15.16 -2.76
CA ILE A 257 7.74 15.57 -1.42
C ILE A 257 7.26 16.99 -1.17
N VAL A 258 6.30 17.14 -0.26
CA VAL A 258 5.79 18.44 0.17
C VAL A 258 6.63 18.97 1.33
N ALA A 259 6.82 20.28 1.35
CA ALA A 259 7.28 21.03 2.50
C ALA A 259 6.08 21.68 3.18
N GLU A 260 5.89 21.34 4.44
CA GLU A 260 4.77 21.77 5.25
C GLU A 260 5.23 22.57 6.46
N VAL A 261 4.48 23.63 6.77
CA VAL A 261 4.63 24.42 7.99
C VAL A 261 3.29 24.57 8.69
N GLU A 262 3.34 24.89 9.98
CA GLU A 262 2.19 25.31 10.76
C GLU A 262 2.19 26.84 10.86
N GLU A 263 1.15 27.49 10.33
CA GLU A 263 0.91 28.93 10.44
C GLU A 263 -0.50 29.13 11.04
N ASP A 264 -0.62 29.89 12.12
CA ASP A 264 -1.89 30.20 12.78
C ASP A 264 -2.70 28.95 13.20
N GLY A 265 -2.01 27.88 13.60
CA GLY A 265 -2.62 26.60 13.97
C GLY A 265 -3.15 25.79 12.78
N GLN A 266 -2.81 26.19 11.54
CA GLN A 266 -3.18 25.49 10.32
C GLN A 266 -1.94 24.99 9.58
N ARG A 267 -2.02 23.75 9.08
CA ARG A 267 -0.99 23.16 8.24
C ARG A 267 -1.10 23.74 6.83
N LYS A 268 0.02 24.18 6.28
CA LYS A 268 0.10 24.74 4.91
C LYS A 268 1.28 24.16 4.16
N LEU A 269 1.08 23.92 2.87
CA LEU A 269 2.15 23.54 1.97
C LEU A 269 2.83 24.80 1.43
N ILE A 270 4.16 24.86 1.54
CA ILE A 270 4.97 26.01 1.10
C ILE A 270 5.93 25.68 -0.04
N GLY A 271 6.02 24.41 -0.41
CA GLY A 271 6.70 23.95 -1.62
C GLY A 271 6.49 22.46 -1.86
N VAL A 272 6.74 22.01 -3.09
CA VAL A 272 6.69 20.60 -3.49
C VAL A 272 7.84 20.30 -4.45
N GLY A 273 8.67 19.33 -4.11
CA GLY A 273 9.62 18.68 -5.04
C GLY A 273 9.03 17.36 -5.51
N ARG A 274 8.96 17.12 -6.83
CA ARG A 274 8.41 15.90 -7.43
C ARG A 274 9.52 15.13 -8.14
N LEU A 275 9.51 13.83 -7.96
CA LEU A 275 10.32 12.85 -8.67
C LEU A 275 9.40 11.92 -9.46
N VAL A 276 9.68 11.71 -10.74
CA VAL A 276 8.93 10.78 -11.60
C VAL A 276 9.92 9.82 -12.24
N ALA A 277 9.86 8.54 -11.86
CA ALA A 277 10.76 7.52 -12.38
C ALA A 277 10.34 7.04 -13.78
N ASP A 278 11.35 6.75 -14.60
CA ASP A 278 11.16 6.04 -15.86
C ASP A 278 10.68 4.59 -15.64
N MET A 279 10.37 3.87 -16.73
CA MET A 279 9.84 2.51 -16.63
C MET A 279 10.84 1.51 -16.03
N ASN A 280 12.14 1.79 -16.12
CA ASN A 280 13.19 0.90 -15.65
C ASN A 280 13.66 1.25 -14.23
N HIS A 281 13.09 2.29 -13.63
CA HIS A 281 13.50 2.83 -12.34
C HIS A 281 14.98 3.24 -12.30
N GLU A 282 15.55 3.66 -13.44
CA GLU A 282 16.96 4.06 -13.52
C GLU A 282 17.12 5.57 -13.44
N THR A 283 16.23 6.31 -14.10
CA THR A 283 16.23 7.77 -14.12
C THR A 283 14.95 8.32 -13.49
N ALA A 284 15.07 9.38 -12.70
CA ALA A 284 13.92 10.16 -12.22
C ALA A 284 13.97 11.61 -12.72
N GLU A 285 12.87 12.08 -13.28
CA GLU A 285 12.65 13.50 -13.58
C GLU A 285 12.33 14.25 -12.29
N TYR A 286 13.00 15.36 -12.06
CA TYR A 286 12.83 16.23 -10.91
C TYR A 286 12.20 17.57 -11.31
N ALA A 287 11.17 17.99 -10.57
CA ALA A 287 10.57 19.30 -10.72
C ALA A 287 10.21 19.88 -9.34
N VAL A 288 10.33 21.19 -9.16
CA VAL A 288 10.06 21.82 -7.86
C VAL A 288 9.31 23.13 -8.01
N ILE A 289 8.42 23.39 -7.07
CA ILE A 289 7.75 24.68 -6.90
C ILE A 289 7.81 25.10 -5.44
N VAL A 290 8.01 26.39 -5.21
CA VAL A 290 8.06 27.01 -3.88
C VAL A 290 7.23 28.27 -3.93
N VAL A 291 6.39 28.49 -2.93
CA VAL A 291 5.59 29.72 -2.80
C VAL A 291 6.52 30.94 -2.73
N ASP A 292 6.21 31.99 -3.49
CA ASP A 292 7.09 33.14 -3.72
C ASP A 292 7.60 33.81 -2.44
N ARG A 293 6.75 33.94 -1.40
CA ARG A 293 7.15 34.52 -0.09
C ARG A 293 8.28 33.76 0.62
N TRP A 294 8.44 32.46 0.30
CA TRP A 294 9.49 31.59 0.85
C TRP A 294 10.75 31.53 0.00
N HIS A 295 10.80 32.26 -1.13
CA HIS A 295 12.03 32.37 -1.91
C HIS A 295 13.13 33.05 -1.09
N GLY A 296 14.39 32.68 -1.31
CA GLY A 296 15.52 33.22 -0.56
C GLY A 296 15.73 32.63 0.85
N HIS A 297 14.75 31.92 1.42
CA HIS A 297 14.84 31.32 2.76
C HIS A 297 15.57 29.95 2.78
N GLY A 298 16.03 29.49 1.61
CA GLY A 298 16.74 28.22 1.43
C GLY A 298 15.85 27.01 1.16
N LEU A 299 14.51 27.17 1.15
CA LEU A 299 13.55 26.08 0.99
C LEU A 299 13.71 25.31 -0.33
N GLY A 300 13.85 25.98 -1.47
CA GLY A 300 14.02 25.29 -2.75
C GLY A 300 15.28 24.42 -2.80
N GLY A 301 16.36 24.89 -2.16
CA GLY A 301 17.57 24.10 -1.99
C GLY A 301 17.35 22.88 -1.10
N LEU A 302 16.70 23.09 0.05
CA LEU A 302 16.39 22.04 1.02
C LEU A 302 15.49 20.93 0.42
N LEU A 303 14.46 21.31 -0.32
CA LEU A 303 13.62 20.36 -1.08
C LEU A 303 14.45 19.59 -2.12
N THR A 304 15.33 20.29 -2.85
CA THR A 304 16.18 19.64 -3.85
C THR A 304 17.14 18.64 -3.21
N ASP A 305 17.79 19.00 -2.10
CA ASP A 305 18.70 18.12 -1.38
C ASP A 305 17.96 16.88 -0.88
N TYR A 306 16.78 17.07 -0.27
CA TYR A 306 16.01 15.95 0.25
C TYR A 306 15.42 15.06 -0.86
N CYS A 307 14.96 15.62 -1.98
CA CYS A 307 14.55 14.81 -3.13
C CYS A 307 15.71 13.98 -3.68
N LEU A 308 16.95 14.48 -3.66
CA LEU A 308 18.12 13.69 -4.06
C LEU A 308 18.45 12.57 -3.06
N GLU A 309 18.29 12.82 -1.75
CA GLU A 309 18.39 11.78 -0.71
C GLU A 309 17.34 10.69 -0.93
N VAL A 310 16.09 11.09 -1.16
CA VAL A 310 14.97 10.19 -1.47
C VAL A 310 15.27 9.40 -2.74
N ALA A 311 15.70 10.04 -3.82
CA ALA A 311 16.04 9.38 -5.09
C ALA A 311 17.12 8.29 -4.91
N LYS A 312 18.17 8.57 -4.12
CA LYS A 312 19.19 7.57 -3.77
C LYS A 312 18.60 6.37 -3.01
N ARG A 313 17.80 6.63 -1.98
CA ARG A 313 17.14 5.57 -1.19
C ARG A 313 16.11 4.80 -2.00
N TRP A 314 15.49 5.45 -2.99
CA TRP A 314 14.53 4.87 -3.92
C TRP A 314 15.20 3.99 -4.99
N GLY A 315 16.53 4.07 -5.12
CA GLY A 315 17.32 3.20 -5.98
C GLY A 315 17.49 3.68 -7.42
N VAL A 316 17.12 4.93 -7.74
CA VAL A 316 17.38 5.50 -9.07
C VAL A 316 18.86 5.89 -9.21
N LYS A 317 19.42 5.73 -10.40
CA LYS A 317 20.84 5.98 -10.70
C LYS A 317 21.12 7.40 -11.15
N LYS A 318 20.14 8.06 -11.76
CA LYS A 318 20.28 9.40 -12.33
C LYS A 318 19.04 10.24 -12.05
N VAL A 319 19.25 11.53 -11.79
CA VAL A 319 18.18 12.53 -11.73
C VAL A 319 18.35 13.49 -12.89
N VAL A 320 17.27 13.77 -13.60
CA VAL A 320 17.20 14.74 -14.70
C VAL A 320 16.18 15.81 -14.38
N ALA A 321 16.32 17.00 -14.94
CA ALA A 321 15.30 18.02 -14.87
C ALA A 321 15.41 18.95 -16.08
N GLU A 322 14.37 19.74 -16.30
CA GLU A 322 14.34 20.75 -17.35
C GLU A 322 13.96 22.09 -16.71
N THR A 323 14.60 23.18 -17.15
CA THR A 323 14.23 24.51 -16.70
C THR A 323 14.51 25.57 -17.76
N SER A 324 13.76 26.66 -17.76
CA SER A 324 13.98 27.77 -18.69
C SER A 324 15.36 28.42 -18.48
N LYS A 325 15.98 28.87 -19.57
CA LYS A 325 17.22 29.68 -19.53
C LYS A 325 17.08 30.95 -18.66
N ASP A 326 15.86 31.48 -18.55
CA ASP A 326 15.56 32.67 -17.75
C ASP A 326 15.42 32.38 -16.25
N ASN A 327 15.36 31.10 -15.85
CA ASN A 327 15.19 30.71 -14.45
C ASN A 327 16.54 30.67 -13.70
N ALA A 328 17.18 31.83 -13.56
CA ALA A 328 18.49 31.97 -12.95
C ALA A 328 18.59 31.36 -11.53
N ARG A 329 17.50 31.41 -10.75
CA ARG A 329 17.45 30.83 -9.39
C ARG A 329 17.54 29.30 -9.40
N MET A 330 16.81 28.64 -10.30
CA MET A 330 16.88 27.18 -10.44
C MET A 330 18.20 26.73 -11.06
N LEU A 331 18.70 27.44 -12.08
CA LEU A 331 20.02 27.16 -12.65
C LEU A 331 21.13 27.25 -11.59
N ALA A 332 21.10 28.26 -10.72
CA ALA A 332 22.02 28.36 -9.60
C ALA A 332 21.85 27.21 -8.60
N THR A 333 20.61 26.79 -8.32
CA THR A 333 20.30 25.65 -7.44
C THR A 333 20.89 24.35 -7.95
N PHE A 334 20.78 24.10 -9.26
CA PHE A 334 21.35 22.93 -9.94
C PHE A 334 22.88 22.96 -9.96
N ARG A 335 23.50 24.06 -10.37
CA ARG A 335 24.98 24.20 -10.38
C ARG A 335 25.59 23.97 -9.00
N ASN A 336 25.01 24.57 -7.97
CA ASN A 336 25.48 24.43 -6.58
C ASN A 336 25.33 23.00 -6.03
N ARG A 337 24.55 22.15 -6.70
CA ARG A 337 24.31 20.75 -6.34
C ARG A 337 24.96 19.78 -7.33
N GLY A 338 25.92 20.25 -8.12
CA GLY A 338 26.70 19.37 -9.01
C GLY A 338 25.86 18.70 -10.10
N PHE A 339 24.79 19.36 -10.55
CA PHE A 339 24.15 18.97 -11.81
C PHE A 339 25.00 19.47 -12.98
N GLU A 340 25.10 18.64 -14.01
CA GLU A 340 25.59 19.02 -15.33
C GLU A 340 24.46 19.72 -16.08
N LEU A 341 24.77 20.89 -16.67
CA LEU A 341 23.82 21.69 -17.45
C LEU A 341 24.19 21.57 -18.93
N ASP A 342 23.26 21.12 -19.75
CA ASP A 342 23.39 21.17 -21.20
C ASP A 342 22.82 22.49 -21.74
N GLU A 343 23.69 23.50 -21.79
CA GLU A 343 23.35 24.84 -22.29
C GLU A 343 23.44 24.96 -23.83
N LYS A 344 23.81 23.87 -24.54
CA LYS A 344 24.06 23.89 -25.99
C LYS A 344 22.80 23.71 -26.84
N SER A 345 21.63 23.53 -26.22
CA SER A 345 20.36 23.45 -26.93
C SER A 345 19.96 24.80 -27.51
N ASP A 346 19.52 24.83 -28.78
CA ASP A 346 18.88 25.98 -29.45
C ASP A 346 17.48 26.29 -28.89
N GLN A 347 16.99 25.49 -27.93
CA GLN A 347 15.69 25.69 -27.27
C GLN A 347 15.79 26.67 -26.10
N ASP A 348 14.66 27.26 -25.68
CA ASP A 348 14.56 28.15 -24.52
C ASP A 348 14.68 27.44 -23.15
N VAL A 349 15.10 26.17 -23.18
CA VAL A 349 15.17 25.24 -22.04
C VAL A 349 16.60 24.71 -21.89
N VAL A 350 17.01 24.52 -20.64
CA VAL A 350 18.27 23.87 -20.24
C VAL A 350 17.92 22.51 -19.65
N LEU A 351 18.48 21.45 -20.24
CA LEU A 351 18.42 20.10 -19.68
C LEU A 351 19.51 19.98 -18.63
N VAL A 352 19.16 19.46 -17.45
CA VAL A 352 20.12 19.24 -16.38
C VAL A 352 20.10 17.80 -15.92
N SER A 353 21.26 17.28 -15.51
CA SER A 353 21.32 15.92 -14.99
C SER A 353 22.39 15.73 -13.93
N ARG A 354 22.18 14.73 -13.07
CA ARG A 354 23.12 14.36 -12.01
C ARG A 354 23.13 12.84 -11.81
N SER A 355 24.33 12.25 -11.84
CA SER A 355 24.53 10.86 -11.40
C SER A 355 24.41 10.77 -9.88
N LEU A 356 23.74 9.72 -9.41
CA LEU A 356 23.63 9.38 -7.99
C LEU A 356 24.53 8.20 -7.58
N VAL A 357 25.11 7.52 -8.58
CA VAL A 357 26.10 6.43 -8.44
C VAL A 357 27.50 7.01 -8.42
#